data_AF-D8GNM6-F1
#
_entry.id   AF-D8GNM6-F1
#
_cell.length_a   1.000
_cell.length_b   1.000
_cell.length_c   1.000
_cell.angle_alpha   90.00
_cell.angle_beta   90.00
_cell.angle_gamma   90.00
#
_symmetry.space_group_name_H-M   'P 1'
#
loop_
_entity.id
_entity.type
_entity.pdbx_description
1 polymer ?
#
loop_
_entity_poly.entity_id
_entity_poly.type
_entity_poly.pdbx_seq_one_letter_code
_entity_poly.pdbx_strand_id
1 'polypeptide(L)'
;MDISNFVVLKEHKNGDFEYGIKLIPKRAMDKFVDSIFISNVSNAGGCSNYKISFQKRCGFNTVLNDFKLGEKDFLRYIEFLSEFKSSSFKSSKFKVRNFGEMELTYLQSDMIKISSTNNCNRLFFTISKEELAYYIWILKKVHRENLDNSFDLYKNPTMNPITSLDKRKLYTEILYILIDEALDSNNKKLFYSLCNKLKKSCWKVN
;
A
#
# COMPACT_ATOMS: atom_id res chain seq x y z
N MET A 1 -3.90 13.82 2.47
CA MET A 1 -3.04 12.66 2.75
C MET A 1 -1.73 12.94 2.08
N ASP A 2 -0.66 12.77 2.84
CA ASP A 2 0.68 12.87 2.32
C ASP A 2 1.18 11.44 2.04
N ILE A 3 1.82 11.23 0.89
CA ILE A 3 2.59 10.00 0.66
C ILE A 3 3.87 10.18 1.45
N SER A 4 4.05 9.33 2.46
CA SER A 4 5.16 9.52 3.38
C SER A 4 6.42 8.78 2.99
N ASN A 5 6.31 7.66 2.25
CA ASN A 5 7.41 6.95 1.59
C ASN A 5 6.85 5.71 0.85
N PHE A 6 7.60 5.26 -0.16
CA PHE A 6 7.53 3.87 -0.65
C PHE A 6 8.31 3.02 0.34
N VAL A 7 7.67 2.04 0.98
CA VAL A 7 8.28 1.28 2.10
C VAL A 7 8.45 -0.18 1.71
N VAL A 8 9.64 -0.72 1.95
CA VAL A 8 9.90 -2.17 1.93
C VAL A 8 9.52 -2.72 3.29
N LEU A 9 8.48 -3.56 3.34
CA LEU A 9 7.95 -4.06 4.61
C LEU A 9 8.64 -5.32 5.10
N LYS A 10 9.03 -6.22 4.20
CA LYS A 10 9.60 -7.50 4.61
C LYS A 10 10.33 -8.20 3.47
N GLU A 11 11.44 -8.84 3.84
CA GLU A 11 12.10 -9.86 3.04
C GLU A 11 11.38 -11.21 3.27
N HIS A 12 10.93 -11.85 2.19
CA HIS A 12 10.50 -13.23 2.25
C HIS A 12 11.69 -14.17 2.08
N LYS A 13 11.66 -15.36 2.70
CA LYS A 13 12.73 -16.39 2.61
C LYS A 13 13.13 -16.79 1.18
N ASN A 14 12.36 -16.38 0.17
CA ASN A 14 12.60 -16.61 -1.25
C ASN A 14 13.27 -15.42 -1.96
N GLY A 15 13.62 -14.35 -1.24
CA GLY A 15 14.20 -13.11 -1.77
C GLY A 15 13.20 -12.14 -2.40
N ASP A 16 11.89 -12.31 -2.15
CA ASP A 16 10.83 -11.41 -2.61
C ASP A 16 10.61 -10.26 -1.61
N PHE A 17 10.38 -9.05 -2.14
CA PHE A 17 10.17 -7.82 -1.36
C PHE A 17 8.72 -7.40 -1.41
N GLU A 18 8.12 -7.19 -0.24
CA GLU A 18 6.84 -6.50 -0.15
C GLU A 18 7.09 -4.98 -0.20
N TYR A 19 6.75 -4.37 -1.33
CA TYR A 19 6.78 -2.91 -1.49
C TYR A 19 5.37 -2.34 -1.53
N GLY A 20 5.23 -1.11 -1.04
CA GLY A 20 3.92 -0.46 -1.03
C GLY A 20 3.98 1.02 -0.70
N ILE A 21 2.80 1.62 -0.69
CA ILE A 21 2.59 3.05 -0.49
C ILE A 21 2.08 3.27 0.92
N LYS A 22 2.82 4.08 1.70
CA LYS A 22 2.42 4.52 3.04
C LYS A 22 1.73 5.88 2.96
N LEU A 23 0.43 5.90 3.25
CA LEU A 23 -0.40 7.10 3.30
C LEU A 23 -0.54 7.58 4.75
N ILE A 24 -0.29 8.88 4.98
CA ILE A 24 -0.52 9.52 6.27
C ILE A 24 -1.74 10.45 6.14
N PRO A 25 -2.86 10.15 6.83
CA PRO A 25 -3.97 11.08 7.00
C PRO A 25 -3.51 12.42 7.57
N LYS A 26 -4.02 13.55 7.05
CA LYS A 26 -3.66 14.89 7.56
C LYS A 26 -3.91 15.04 9.06
N ARG A 27 -4.94 14.35 9.58
CA ARG A 27 -5.34 14.33 10.99
C ARG A 27 -4.81 13.13 11.78
N ALA A 28 -3.78 12.45 11.29
CA ALA A 28 -3.02 11.48 12.07
C ALA A 28 -2.50 12.13 13.36
N MET A 29 -2.64 11.44 14.50
CA MET A 29 -2.17 11.98 15.80
C MET A 29 -0.65 11.87 15.89
N ASP A 30 -0.12 10.72 15.50
CA ASP A 30 1.31 10.47 15.40
C ASP A 30 1.69 10.28 13.93
N LYS A 31 2.16 11.35 13.27
CA LYS A 31 2.53 11.29 11.84
C LYS A 31 3.70 10.34 11.55
N PHE A 32 4.45 9.89 12.55
CA PHE A 32 5.53 8.93 12.32
C PHE A 32 4.98 7.50 12.20
N VAL A 33 3.92 7.18 12.95
CA VAL A 33 3.38 5.82 13.09
C VAL A 33 2.03 5.64 12.40
N ASP A 34 1.10 6.58 12.61
CA ASP A 34 -0.27 6.48 12.14
C ASP A 34 -0.32 6.54 10.61
N SER A 35 -0.71 5.42 10.00
CA SER A 35 -0.70 5.30 8.55
C SER A 35 -1.63 4.21 8.02
N ILE A 36 -1.98 4.38 6.75
CA ILE A 36 -2.62 3.35 5.92
C ILE A 36 -1.59 2.91 4.91
N PHE A 37 -1.27 1.63 4.88
CA PHE A 37 -0.28 1.05 3.98
C PHE A 37 -0.95 0.13 2.96
N ILE A 38 -0.50 0.23 1.71
CA ILE A 38 -1.04 -0.53 0.58
C ILE A 38 0.12 -1.18 -0.17
N SER A 39 0.15 -2.50 -0.26
CA SER A 39 1.15 -3.25 -1.05
C SER A 39 0.49 -4.21 -2.02
N ASN A 40 1.26 -4.56 -3.06
CA ASN A 40 1.03 -5.73 -3.86
C ASN A 40 2.07 -6.79 -3.52
N VAL A 41 1.61 -8.00 -3.25
CA VAL A 41 2.42 -9.20 -3.09
C VAL A 41 2.22 -10.04 -4.35
N SER A 42 3.18 -9.94 -5.28
CA SER A 42 3.22 -10.80 -6.46
C SER A 42 3.81 -12.15 -6.08
N ASN A 43 3.01 -13.22 -6.15
CA ASN A 43 3.54 -14.58 -6.00
C ASN A 43 4.17 -15.03 -7.32
N ALA A 44 5.18 -15.90 -7.28
CA ALA A 44 5.85 -16.47 -8.46
C ALA A 44 4.91 -17.17 -9.47
N GLY A 45 3.67 -17.49 -9.07
CA GLY A 45 2.61 -18.03 -9.93
C GLY A 45 1.70 -17.00 -10.60
N GLY A 46 2.01 -15.70 -10.53
CA GLY A 46 1.25 -14.65 -11.23
C GLY A 46 -0.03 -14.15 -10.54
N CYS A 47 -0.49 -14.81 -9.47
CA CYS A 47 -1.60 -14.29 -8.66
C CYS A 47 -1.16 -13.06 -7.87
N SER A 48 -1.78 -11.90 -8.15
CA SER A 48 -1.62 -10.67 -7.38
C SER A 48 -2.48 -10.73 -6.11
N ASN A 49 -1.82 -10.65 -4.94
CA ASN A 49 -2.50 -10.49 -3.66
C ASN A 49 -2.21 -9.08 -3.16
N TYR A 50 -3.26 -8.34 -2.85
CA TYR A 50 -3.15 -7.00 -2.30
C TYR A 50 -3.18 -7.07 -0.78
N LYS A 51 -2.43 -6.21 -0.13
CA LYS A 51 -2.50 -6.03 1.32
C LYS A 51 -2.81 -4.58 1.65
N ILE A 52 -3.78 -4.39 2.53
CA ILE A 52 -4.13 -3.10 3.11
C ILE A 52 -3.92 -3.22 4.62
N SER A 53 -3.12 -2.32 5.17
CA SER A 53 -2.74 -2.31 6.58
C SER A 53 -3.09 -0.98 7.21
N PHE A 54 -3.80 -1.04 8.33
CA PHE A 54 -4.09 0.12 9.17
C PHE A 54 -3.21 0.07 10.40
N GLN A 55 -2.32 1.04 10.55
CA GLN A 55 -1.35 1.08 11.64
C GLN A 55 -1.55 2.35 12.46
N LYS A 56 -1.73 2.21 13.77
CA LYS A 56 -1.94 3.36 14.67
C LYS A 56 -1.19 3.19 15.99
N ARG A 57 -0.67 4.29 16.53
CA ARG A 57 -0.17 4.35 17.92
C ARG A 57 -1.37 4.37 18.89
N CYS A 58 -1.39 3.42 19.81
CA CYS A 58 -2.39 3.31 20.87
C CYS A 58 -1.67 3.21 22.22
N GLY A 59 -1.54 4.33 22.92
CA GLY A 59 -0.65 4.43 24.09
C GLY A 59 0.81 4.23 23.69
N PHE A 60 1.54 3.39 24.40
CA PHE A 60 2.93 3.04 24.07
C PHE A 60 3.03 2.00 22.94
N ASN A 61 1.95 1.30 22.62
CA ASN A 61 1.95 0.20 21.66
C ASN A 61 1.54 0.66 20.26
N THR A 62 2.05 -0.01 19.25
CA THR A 62 1.57 0.13 17.87
C THR A 62 0.63 -1.02 17.56
N VAL A 63 -0.57 -0.70 17.12
CA VAL A 63 -1.59 -1.67 16.71
C VAL A 63 -1.67 -1.70 15.20
N LEU A 64 -1.79 -2.90 14.64
CA LEU A 64 -1.81 -3.17 13.21
C LEU A 64 -3.01 -4.05 12.85
N ASN A 65 -3.81 -3.59 11.89
CA ASN A 65 -4.89 -4.37 11.30
C ASN A 65 -4.58 -4.62 9.81
N ASP A 66 -4.21 -5.86 9.49
CA ASP A 66 -3.86 -6.31 8.14
C ASP A 66 -5.03 -7.00 7.44
N PHE A 67 -5.26 -6.63 6.19
CA PHE A 67 -6.27 -7.25 5.31
C PHE A 67 -5.58 -7.75 4.05
N LYS A 68 -5.69 -9.05 3.76
CA LYS A 68 -5.24 -9.63 2.49
C LYS A 68 -6.44 -9.81 1.56
N LEU A 69 -6.29 -9.34 0.34
CA LEU A 69 -7.35 -9.28 -0.67
C LEU A 69 -6.83 -9.92 -1.96
N GLY A 70 -7.57 -10.88 -2.49
CA GLY A 70 -7.37 -11.27 -3.89
C GLY A 70 -7.82 -10.14 -4.82
N GLU A 71 -7.42 -10.18 -6.08
CA GLU A 71 -7.73 -9.14 -7.07
C GLU A 71 -9.22 -8.77 -7.15
N LYS A 72 -10.11 -9.77 -7.18
CA LYS A 72 -11.57 -9.54 -7.20
C LYS A 72 -12.06 -8.78 -5.97
N ASP A 73 -11.58 -9.14 -4.79
CA ASP A 73 -11.99 -8.48 -3.54
C ASP A 73 -11.37 -7.08 -3.41
N PHE A 74 -10.16 -6.89 -3.97
CA PHE A 74 -9.53 -5.58 -4.03
C PHE A 74 -10.31 -4.60 -4.94
N LEU A 75 -10.76 -5.06 -6.11
CA LEU A 75 -11.61 -4.29 -7.00
C LEU A 75 -12.95 -3.94 -6.34
N ARG A 76 -13.60 -4.93 -5.70
CA ARG A 76 -14.83 -4.70 -4.92
C ARG A 76 -14.62 -3.69 -3.79
N TYR A 77 -13.46 -3.70 -3.15
CA TYR A 77 -13.13 -2.70 -2.14
C TYR A 77 -13.02 -1.29 -2.73
N ILE A 78 -12.38 -1.14 -3.90
CA ILE A 78 -12.32 0.16 -4.61
C ILE A 78 -13.72 0.64 -5.01
N GLU A 79 -14.58 -0.26 -5.49
CA GLU A 79 -15.98 0.03 -5.83
C GLU A 79 -16.74 0.48 -4.58
N PHE A 80 -16.65 -0.27 -3.49
CA PHE A 80 -17.23 0.09 -2.19
C PHE A 80 -16.84 1.52 -1.73
N LEU A 81 -15.56 1.88 -1.83
CA LEU A 81 -15.10 3.23 -1.47
C LEU A 81 -15.68 4.29 -2.43
N SER A 82 -15.75 3.97 -3.71
CA SER A 82 -16.25 4.87 -4.76
C SER A 82 -17.75 5.13 -4.60
N GLU A 83 -18.54 4.08 -4.36
CA GLU A 83 -19.97 4.15 -4.10
C GLU A 83 -20.26 4.93 -2.82
N PHE A 84 -19.51 4.71 -1.74
CA PHE A 84 -19.65 5.49 -0.51
C PHE A 84 -19.41 6.99 -0.75
N LYS A 85 -18.39 7.32 -1.56
CA LYS A 85 -18.08 8.71 -1.91
C LYS A 85 -19.20 9.38 -2.71
N SER A 86 -19.85 8.66 -3.62
CA SER A 86 -20.92 9.20 -4.49
C SER A 86 -22.33 9.11 -3.91
N SER A 87 -22.53 8.31 -2.86
CA SER A 87 -23.84 8.09 -2.24
C SER A 87 -24.10 9.03 -1.06
N SER A 88 -25.35 9.05 -0.61
CA SER A 88 -25.79 9.72 0.62
C SER A 88 -25.76 8.81 1.86
N PHE A 89 -25.12 7.63 1.77
CA PHE A 89 -25.12 6.66 2.87
C PHE A 89 -24.38 7.20 4.08
N LYS A 90 -25.03 7.25 5.24
CA LYS A 90 -24.40 7.66 6.50
C LYS A 90 -23.21 6.78 6.88
N SER A 91 -23.31 5.48 6.61
CA SER A 91 -22.24 4.51 6.87
C SER A 91 -22.35 3.32 5.91
N SER A 92 -21.22 2.69 5.59
CA SER A 92 -21.18 1.45 4.82
C SER A 92 -20.06 0.55 5.30
N LYS A 93 -20.24 -0.78 5.17
CA LYS A 93 -19.30 -1.79 5.66
C LYS A 93 -18.84 -2.71 4.54
N PHE A 94 -17.56 -3.08 4.59
CA PHE A 94 -16.92 -4.04 3.71
C PHE A 94 -16.29 -5.17 4.53
N LYS A 95 -16.77 -6.40 4.34
CA LYS A 95 -16.25 -7.57 5.05
C LYS A 95 -15.16 -8.25 4.24
N VAL A 96 -14.04 -8.55 4.90
CA VAL A 96 -12.94 -9.31 4.32
C VAL A 96 -12.89 -10.68 5.01
N ARG A 97 -13.13 -11.73 4.24
CA ARG A 97 -13.20 -13.10 4.75
C ARG A 97 -11.92 -13.45 5.53
N ASN A 98 -12.07 -13.89 6.77
CA ASN A 98 -10.99 -14.26 7.71
C ASN A 98 -10.12 -13.10 8.25
N PHE A 99 -10.37 -11.85 7.87
CA PHE A 99 -9.55 -10.70 8.33
C PHE A 99 -10.36 -9.66 9.12
N GLY A 100 -11.68 -9.61 8.94
CA GLY A 100 -12.57 -8.72 9.69
C GLY A 100 -13.37 -7.79 8.79
N GLU A 101 -13.57 -6.55 9.21
CA GLU A 101 -14.36 -5.57 8.47
C GLU A 101 -13.74 -4.18 8.45
N MET A 102 -14.02 -3.46 7.37
CA MET A 102 -13.74 -2.03 7.21
C MET A 102 -15.06 -1.28 7.12
N GLU A 103 -15.18 -0.16 7.82
CA GLU A 103 -16.39 0.65 7.89
C GLU A 103 -16.06 2.11 7.55
N LEU A 104 -16.85 2.69 6.65
CA LEU A 104 -16.85 4.12 6.39
C LEU A 104 -18.06 4.74 7.08
N THR A 105 -17.88 5.90 7.69
CA THR A 105 -18.97 6.67 8.31
C THR A 105 -18.76 8.15 8.02
N TYR A 106 -19.76 8.82 7.47
CA TYR A 106 -19.75 10.29 7.40
C TYR A 106 -19.90 10.86 8.81
N LEU A 107 -19.02 11.78 9.13
CA LEU A 107 -19.11 12.64 10.30
C LEU A 107 -19.73 13.98 9.90
N GLN A 108 -19.81 14.93 10.83
CA GLN A 108 -20.13 16.31 10.49
C GLN A 108 -18.95 16.95 9.70
N SER A 109 -19.24 18.01 8.94
CA SER A 109 -18.25 18.87 8.25
C SER A 109 -17.31 18.20 7.24
N ASP A 110 -17.88 17.40 6.32
CA ASP A 110 -17.18 16.80 5.17
C ASP A 110 -16.09 15.78 5.52
N MET A 111 -16.11 15.31 6.77
CA MET A 111 -15.18 14.33 7.29
C MET A 111 -15.75 12.92 7.25
N ILE A 112 -14.87 11.96 7.04
CA ILE A 112 -15.17 10.54 6.99
C ILE A 112 -14.30 9.83 8.00
N LYS A 113 -14.92 8.95 8.79
CA LYS A 113 -14.21 7.99 9.63
C LYS A 113 -14.03 6.70 8.86
N ILE A 114 -12.79 6.26 8.69
CA ILE A 114 -12.46 4.88 8.29
C ILE A 114 -12.18 4.09 9.55
N SER A 115 -12.97 3.06 9.83
CA SER A 115 -12.70 2.11 10.90
C SER A 115 -12.24 0.79 10.30
N SER A 116 -11.23 0.18 10.90
CA SER A 116 -10.86 -1.22 10.63
C SER A 116 -11.03 -2.01 11.92
N THR A 117 -11.70 -3.15 11.82
CA THR A 117 -11.96 -4.04 12.95
C THR A 117 -11.50 -5.43 12.55
N ASN A 118 -10.61 -6.02 13.33
CA ASN A 118 -10.35 -7.45 13.31
C ASN A 118 -10.79 -8.08 14.64
N ASN A 119 -10.57 -9.37 14.83
CA ASN A 119 -11.02 -10.10 16.02
C ASN A 119 -10.45 -9.57 17.34
N CYS A 120 -9.36 -8.79 17.30
CA CYS A 120 -8.63 -8.35 18.49
C CYS A 120 -8.72 -6.85 18.71
N ASN A 121 -8.74 -6.05 17.64
CA ASN A 121 -8.52 -4.61 17.71
C ASN A 121 -9.43 -3.85 16.74
N ARG A 122 -9.86 -2.66 17.18
CA ARG A 122 -10.53 -1.68 16.33
C ARG A 122 -9.67 -0.42 16.23
N LEU A 123 -9.33 -0.05 14.99
CA LEU A 123 -8.62 1.19 14.67
C LEU A 123 -9.53 2.11 13.88
N PHE A 124 -9.30 3.41 14.01
CA PHE A 124 -9.97 4.38 13.15
C PHE A 124 -9.06 5.54 12.75
N PHE A 125 -9.37 6.10 11.59
CA PHE A 125 -8.77 7.29 11.03
C PHE A 125 -9.87 8.25 10.61
N THR A 126 -9.59 9.54 10.71
CA THR A 126 -10.49 10.58 10.23
C THR A 126 -9.83 11.27 9.04
N ILE A 127 -10.52 11.28 7.91
CA ILE A 127 -10.02 11.77 6.63
C ILE A 127 -11.07 12.67 5.97
N SER A 128 -10.67 13.64 5.16
CA SER A 128 -11.62 14.44 4.38
C SER A 128 -12.13 13.69 3.13
N LYS A 129 -13.16 14.21 2.45
CA LYS A 129 -13.59 13.68 1.15
C LYS A 129 -12.51 13.73 0.08
N GLU A 130 -11.67 14.76 0.07
CA GLU A 130 -10.52 14.85 -0.85
C GLU A 130 -9.49 13.75 -0.54
N GLU A 131 -9.26 13.48 0.74
CA GLU A 131 -8.37 12.40 1.15
C GLU A 131 -8.92 11.02 0.77
N LEU A 132 -10.24 10.81 0.85
CA LEU A 132 -10.87 9.58 0.35
C LEU A 132 -10.69 9.45 -1.16
N ALA A 133 -10.90 10.54 -1.91
CA ALA A 133 -10.70 10.57 -3.36
C ALA A 133 -9.26 10.20 -3.73
N TYR A 134 -8.29 10.75 -2.98
CA TYR A 134 -6.88 10.45 -3.16
C TYR A 134 -6.55 8.98 -2.84
N TYR A 135 -7.09 8.45 -1.74
CA TYR A 135 -6.92 7.05 -1.37
C TYR A 135 -7.46 6.10 -2.46
N ILE A 136 -8.67 6.35 -2.98
CA ILE A 136 -9.25 5.59 -4.10
C ILE A 136 -8.35 5.66 -5.34
N TRP A 137 -7.84 6.85 -5.65
CA TRP A 137 -6.94 7.06 -6.78
C TRP A 137 -5.65 6.23 -6.66
N ILE A 138 -5.04 6.20 -5.46
CA ILE A 138 -3.86 5.38 -5.16
C ILE A 138 -4.16 3.89 -5.34
N LEU A 139 -5.27 3.38 -4.80
CA LEU A 139 -5.65 1.97 -4.93
C LEU A 139 -5.82 1.57 -6.41
N LYS A 140 -6.48 2.42 -7.21
CA LYS A 140 -6.62 2.21 -8.66
C LYS A 140 -5.26 2.22 -9.37
N LYS A 141 -4.33 3.09 -8.95
CA LYS A 141 -2.97 3.12 -9.48
C LYS A 141 -2.20 1.85 -9.13
N VAL A 142 -2.23 1.40 -7.88
CA VAL A 142 -1.59 0.15 -7.45
C VAL A 142 -2.13 -1.05 -8.23
N HIS A 143 -3.43 -1.10 -8.51
CA HIS A 143 -4.01 -2.15 -9.36
C HIS A 143 -3.51 -2.09 -10.81
N ARG A 144 -3.49 -0.90 -11.44
CA ARG A 144 -3.01 -0.73 -12.82
C ARG A 144 -1.53 -1.03 -12.97
N GLU A 145 -0.70 -0.66 -11.99
CA GLU A 145 0.72 -0.99 -11.96
C GLU A 145 0.99 -2.51 -11.96
N ASN A 146 0.00 -3.33 -11.57
CA ASN A 146 0.12 -4.79 -11.68
C ASN A 146 -0.24 -5.34 -13.07
N LEU A 147 -1.00 -4.59 -13.86
CA LEU A 147 -1.43 -4.97 -15.20
C LEU A 147 -0.42 -4.52 -16.26
N ASP A 148 0.16 -3.32 -16.10
CA ASP A 148 1.14 -2.76 -17.03
C ASP A 148 2.55 -2.70 -16.42
N ASN A 149 3.49 -3.43 -17.02
CA ASN A 149 4.93 -3.25 -16.78
C ASN A 149 5.48 -1.94 -17.40
N SER A 150 4.64 -1.17 -18.09
CA SER A 150 4.97 0.10 -18.77
C SER A 150 4.14 1.24 -18.20
N PHE A 151 4.79 2.15 -17.49
CA PHE A 151 4.17 3.36 -16.97
C PHE A 151 3.98 4.38 -18.10
N ASP A 152 2.73 4.63 -18.52
CA ASP A 152 2.37 5.87 -19.20
C ASP A 152 1.65 6.83 -18.25
N LEU A 153 2.32 7.96 -18.01
CA LEU A 153 1.91 9.03 -17.09
C LEU A 153 1.51 10.25 -17.91
N TYR A 154 0.28 10.27 -18.42
CA TYR A 154 -0.37 11.51 -18.83
C TYR A 154 -1.79 11.56 -18.28
N LYS A 155 -2.04 12.61 -17.46
CA LYS A 155 -3.30 13.12 -16.89
C LYS A 155 -3.34 13.16 -15.35
N ASN A 156 -2.48 13.99 -14.74
CA ASN A 156 -2.84 15.00 -13.72
C ASN A 156 -1.57 15.62 -13.10
N PRO A 157 -1.24 16.90 -13.37
CA PRO A 157 0.05 17.50 -13.02
C PRO A 157 0.13 18.16 -11.62
N THR A 158 -0.88 18.05 -10.74
CA THR A 158 -0.93 18.86 -9.49
C THR A 158 -0.79 18.10 -8.18
N MET A 159 -0.48 16.81 -8.22
CA MET A 159 0.01 16.08 -7.05
C MET A 159 1.23 15.31 -7.53
N ASN A 160 2.29 15.27 -6.73
CA ASN A 160 3.54 14.56 -7.06
C ASN A 160 3.57 13.20 -6.34
N PRO A 161 2.88 12.16 -6.86
CA PRO A 161 3.23 10.80 -6.56
C PRO A 161 4.58 10.55 -7.23
N ILE A 162 5.58 10.22 -6.41
CA ILE A 162 6.92 9.71 -6.78
C ILE A 162 6.89 9.10 -8.18
N THR A 163 7.63 9.71 -9.12
CA THR A 163 7.60 9.32 -10.53
C THR A 163 8.05 7.87 -10.68
N SER A 164 7.71 7.21 -11.79
CA SER A 164 8.20 5.85 -12.09
C SER A 164 9.74 5.77 -12.05
N LEU A 165 10.42 6.87 -12.34
CA LEU A 165 11.87 7.02 -12.25
C LEU A 165 12.37 7.01 -10.80
N ASP A 166 11.73 7.77 -9.91
CA ASP A 166 12.09 7.83 -8.50
C ASP A 166 11.83 6.50 -7.79
N LYS A 167 10.74 5.79 -8.15
CA LYS A 167 10.48 4.41 -7.70
C LYS A 167 11.58 3.46 -8.15
N ARG A 168 12.04 3.56 -9.41
CA ARG A 168 13.13 2.72 -9.94
C ARG A 168 14.45 3.00 -9.24
N LYS A 169 14.78 4.27 -9.00
CA LYS A 169 15.98 4.66 -8.25
C LYS A 169 15.97 4.05 -6.86
N LEU A 170 14.89 4.24 -6.12
CA LEU A 170 14.74 3.70 -4.78
C LEU A 170 14.81 2.15 -4.76
N TYR A 171 14.12 1.49 -5.70
CA TYR A 171 14.19 0.03 -5.83
C TYR A 171 15.62 -0.47 -6.11
N THR A 172 16.36 0.26 -6.95
CA THR A 172 17.76 -0.04 -7.28
C THR A 172 18.66 0.16 -6.07
N GLU A 173 18.51 1.27 -5.34
CA GLU A 173 19.24 1.56 -4.10
C GLU A 173 19.00 0.47 -3.05
N ILE A 174 17.75 0.04 -2.88
CA ILE A 174 17.40 -1.07 -1.98
C ILE A 174 18.09 -2.37 -2.42
N LEU A 175 18.08 -2.69 -3.72
CA LEU A 175 18.76 -3.88 -4.21
C LEU A 175 20.27 -3.84 -3.91
N TYR A 176 20.91 -2.69 -4.02
CA TYR A 176 22.33 -2.55 -3.67
C TYR A 176 22.57 -2.81 -2.19
N ILE A 177 21.80 -2.17 -1.29
CA ILE A 177 21.93 -2.38 0.17
C ILE A 177 21.83 -3.86 0.52
N LEU A 178 20.88 -4.57 -0.09
CA LEU A 178 20.65 -5.99 0.20
C LEU A 178 21.69 -6.92 -0.44
N ILE A 179 22.28 -6.51 -1.57
CA ILE A 179 23.41 -7.21 -2.16
C ILE A 179 24.62 -7.11 -1.23
N ASP A 180 24.86 -5.93 -0.64
CA ASP A 180 25.93 -5.72 0.33
C ASP A 180 25.68 -6.56 1.60
N GLU A 181 24.47 -6.57 2.14
CA GLU A 181 24.11 -7.44 3.28
C GLU A 181 24.29 -8.94 2.95
N ALA A 182 23.98 -9.36 1.72
CA ALA A 182 24.17 -10.74 1.27
C ALA A 182 25.67 -11.10 1.15
N LEU A 183 26.53 -10.15 0.79
CA LEU A 183 27.99 -10.31 0.81
C LEU A 183 28.52 -10.42 2.23
N ASP A 184 28.11 -9.50 3.11
CA ASP A 184 28.52 -9.49 4.52
C ASP A 184 28.12 -10.77 5.26
N SER A 185 26.94 -11.30 4.96
CA SER A 185 26.44 -12.57 5.51
C SER A 185 26.94 -13.82 4.76
N ASN A 186 27.78 -13.65 3.73
CA ASN A 186 28.32 -14.72 2.88
C ASN A 186 27.23 -15.62 2.24
N ASN A 187 26.04 -15.06 2.02
CA ASN A 187 24.88 -15.77 1.50
C ASN A 187 24.87 -15.76 -0.04
N LYS A 188 25.69 -16.63 -0.62
CA LYS A 188 25.90 -16.75 -2.08
C LYS A 188 24.60 -16.93 -2.88
N LYS A 189 23.63 -17.69 -2.36
CA LYS A 189 22.36 -17.94 -3.04
C LYS A 189 21.51 -16.67 -3.13
N LEU A 190 21.45 -15.91 -2.04
CA LEU A 190 20.72 -14.64 -1.98
C LEU A 190 21.39 -13.61 -2.89
N PHE A 191 22.71 -13.46 -2.81
CA PHE A 191 23.50 -12.56 -3.65
C PHE A 191 23.18 -12.73 -5.14
N TYR A 192 23.25 -13.96 -5.67
CA TYR A 192 22.96 -14.19 -7.09
C TYR A 192 21.49 -13.95 -7.46
N SER A 193 20.55 -14.22 -6.55
CA SER A 193 19.13 -13.92 -6.76
C SER A 193 18.90 -12.42 -6.91
N LEU A 194 19.50 -11.61 -6.04
CA LEU A 194 19.40 -10.14 -6.05
C LEU A 194 20.10 -9.53 -7.27
N CYS A 195 21.31 -9.99 -7.61
CA CYS A 195 22.03 -9.57 -8.82
C CYS A 195 21.22 -9.86 -10.10
N ASN A 196 20.55 -11.01 -10.17
CA ASN A 196 19.67 -11.33 -11.30
C ASN A 196 18.43 -10.43 -11.36
N LYS A 197 17.85 -10.05 -10.20
CA LYS A 197 16.75 -9.08 -10.13
C LYS A 197 17.20 -7.69 -10.57
N LEU A 198 18.38 -7.24 -10.13
CA LEU A 198 18.99 -5.98 -10.54
C LEU A 198 19.18 -5.95 -12.06
N LYS A 199 19.79 -6.99 -12.64
CA LYS A 199 20.00 -7.09 -14.09
C LYS A 199 18.69 -7.02 -14.88
N LYS A 200 17.63 -7.72 -14.44
CA LYS A 200 16.30 -7.66 -15.08
C LYS A 200 15.64 -6.28 -14.96
N SER A 201 15.89 -5.55 -13.87
CA SER A 201 15.35 -4.20 -13.67
C SER A 201 16.03 -3.16 -14.55
N CYS A 202 17.34 -3.31 -14.84
CA CYS A 202 18.10 -2.41 -15.70
C CYS A 202 17.81 -2.59 -17.20
N TRP A 203 17.34 -3.77 -17.64
CA TRP A 203 17.17 -4.11 -19.07
C TRP A 203 15.78 -3.78 -19.66
N LYS A 204 14.85 -3.22 -18.86
CA LYS A 204 13.56 -2.70 -19.37
C LYS A 204 13.67 -1.25 -19.89
N VAL A 205 14.89 -0.82 -20.25
CA VAL A 205 15.17 0.45 -20.94
C VAL A 205 15.55 0.10 -22.36
N ASN A 206 14.54 -0.10 -23.21
CA ASN A 206 14.56 0.08 -24.66
C ASN A 206 13.10 0.17 -25.11
#